data_AF-A0A2U1K5H0-F1
#
_entry.id   AF-A0A2U1K5H0-F1
#
_cell.length_a   1.000
_cell.length_b   1.000
_cell.length_c   1.000
_cell.angle_alpha   90.00
_cell.angle_beta   90.00
_cell.angle_gamma   90.00
#
_symmetry.space_group_name_H-M   'P 1'
#
loop_
_entity.id
_entity.type
_entity.pdbx_description
1 polymer ?
#
loop_
_entity_poly.entity_id
_entity_poly.type
_entity_poly.pdbx_seq_one_letter_code
_entity_poly.pdbx_strand_id
1 'polypeptide(L)'
;MKIVVYYLKTGTNVPFCVIIDSPIKRRRGETVMQIMKDYEIHTETMVLLPCFDRYANLHTIVIEEQSYFLVAMPPKKVIDASCRYYGSSYEGRLEGIKRVMGISKKAPIAISAELSIFFFPLESPNNHSCVWLSHTHIEEIRPLDNRNTVILFTNGQAFTVPVPKGQIETKILRTAQYRHLLKNRIEVGKRQHHVYQLQKEDVQFVYDPVKQAYHIKKHE
;
A
#
# COMPACT_ATOMS: atom_id res chain seq x y z
N MET A 1 15.52 -5.76 16.76
CA MET A 1 14.38 -5.02 17.36
C MET A 1 13.16 -5.93 17.33
N LYS A 2 12.55 -6.29 18.46
CA LYS A 2 11.32 -7.11 18.49
C LYS A 2 10.12 -6.17 18.70
N ILE A 3 9.31 -5.97 17.68
CA ILE A 3 8.04 -5.22 17.82
C ILE A 3 6.97 -6.23 18.23
N VAL A 4 6.79 -6.41 19.54
CA VAL A 4 5.72 -7.27 20.05
C VAL A 4 4.46 -6.43 20.26
N VAL A 5 3.54 -6.43 19.30
CA VAL A 5 2.26 -5.76 19.46
C VAL A 5 1.32 -6.60 20.31
N TYR A 6 1.09 -6.16 21.53
CA TYR A 6 0.09 -6.73 22.41
C TYR A 6 -1.29 -6.15 22.09
N TYR A 7 -2.30 -7.00 22.00
CA TYR A 7 -3.69 -6.59 21.85
C TYR A 7 -4.37 -6.70 23.22
N LEU A 8 -4.50 -5.58 23.95
CA LEU A 8 -5.29 -5.56 25.18
C LEU A 8 -6.78 -5.57 24.82
N LYS A 9 -7.48 -6.62 25.26
CA LYS A 9 -8.95 -6.69 25.22
C LYS A 9 -9.47 -5.89 26.41
N THR A 10 -9.51 -4.56 26.29
CA THR A 10 -10.14 -3.71 27.31
C THR A 10 -11.65 -3.94 27.27
N GLY A 11 -12.30 -4.11 28.43
CA GLY A 11 -13.76 -4.28 28.56
C GLY A 11 -14.59 -3.06 28.15
N THR A 12 -14.00 -2.11 27.42
CA THR A 12 -14.61 -0.91 26.88
C THR A 12 -14.48 -0.95 25.35
N ASN A 13 -15.49 -0.41 24.65
CA ASN A 13 -15.63 -0.42 23.18
C ASN A 13 -14.53 0.33 22.39
N VAL A 14 -13.37 0.61 22.99
CA VAL A 14 -12.23 1.26 22.34
C VAL A 14 -11.15 0.20 22.19
N PRO A 15 -10.84 -0.27 20.98
CA PRO A 15 -9.94 -1.40 20.85
C PRO A 15 -8.51 -0.93 20.57
N PHE A 16 -7.55 -1.67 21.14
CA PHE A 16 -6.16 -1.78 20.70
C PHE A 16 -5.18 -0.70 21.21
N CYS A 17 -4.58 -0.95 22.38
CA CYS A 17 -3.34 -0.31 22.78
C CYS A 17 -2.16 -1.13 22.23
N VAL A 18 -1.35 -0.54 21.34
CA VAL A 18 -0.12 -1.13 20.80
C VAL A 18 1.01 -0.87 21.80
N ILE A 19 1.55 -1.91 22.42
CA ILE A 19 2.82 -1.82 23.16
C ILE A 19 3.93 -2.19 22.17
N ILE A 20 5.04 -1.44 22.14
CA ILE A 20 6.23 -1.73 21.32
C ILE A 20 7.39 -2.06 22.28
N ASP A 21 7.87 -3.30 22.28
CA ASP A 21 8.98 -3.78 23.12
C ASP A 21 10.37 -3.46 22.49
N SER A 22 10.70 -2.18 22.29
CA SER A 22 12.07 -1.71 22.02
C SER A 22 12.19 -0.21 22.32
N PRO A 23 13.40 0.33 22.57
CA PRO A 23 13.59 1.42 23.51
C PRO A 23 13.03 2.73 22.95
N ILE A 24 11.75 2.95 23.24
CA ILE A 24 11.22 4.27 23.48
C ILE A 24 12.21 4.92 24.45
N LYS A 25 12.91 5.97 24.03
CA LYS A 25 13.77 6.76 24.92
C LYS A 25 12.89 7.32 26.04
N ARG A 26 12.86 6.62 27.18
CA ARG A 26 12.20 7.06 28.40
C ARG A 26 13.01 8.22 28.98
N ARG A 27 12.66 9.46 28.62
CA ARG A 27 13.01 10.61 29.47
C ARG A 27 11.85 10.78 30.45
N ARG A 28 12.12 10.59 31.75
CA ARG A 28 11.17 10.87 32.86
C ARG A 28 9.80 10.19 32.75
N GLY A 29 9.75 8.92 32.32
CA GLY A 29 8.48 8.16 32.31
C GLY A 29 7.50 8.51 31.18
N GLU A 30 7.88 9.43 30.27
CA GLU A 30 7.09 9.78 29.10
C GLU A 30 7.65 9.08 27.85
N THR A 31 6.76 8.41 27.11
CA THR A 31 7.03 7.87 25.78
C THR A 31 6.94 9.00 24.76
N VAL A 32 8.08 9.47 24.26
CA VAL A 32 8.10 10.45 23.16
C VAL A 32 8.19 9.70 21.83
N MET A 33 7.09 9.64 21.09
CA MET A 33 7.10 9.25 19.68
C MET A 33 7.11 10.52 18.81
N GLN A 34 7.87 10.51 17.71
CA GLN A 34 7.76 11.56 16.71
C GLN A 34 6.36 11.50 16.07
N ILE A 35 5.75 12.67 15.88
CA ILE A 35 4.43 12.82 15.27
C ILE A 35 4.60 13.56 13.95
N MET A 36 4.15 12.95 12.86
CA MET A 36 4.08 13.55 11.54
C MET A 36 2.63 13.89 11.19
N LYS A 37 2.42 15.00 10.49
CA LYS A 37 1.08 15.40 10.02
C LYS A 37 0.68 14.64 8.76
N ASP A 38 1.65 14.46 7.87
CA ASP A 38 1.49 13.82 6.57
C ASP A 38 2.55 12.73 6.41
N TYR A 39 2.25 11.74 5.56
CA TYR A 39 3.17 10.67 5.24
C TYR A 39 2.83 10.02 3.89
N GLU A 40 3.83 9.89 3.03
CA GLU A 40 3.78 9.12 1.81
C GLU A 40 4.49 7.78 2.00
N ILE A 41 3.78 6.68 1.77
CA ILE A 41 4.35 5.33 1.78
C ILE A 41 5.46 5.24 0.73
N HIS A 42 6.64 4.80 1.15
CA HIS A 42 7.79 4.56 0.28
C HIS A 42 8.30 3.12 0.42
N THR A 43 9.47 2.83 -0.16
CA THR A 43 10.01 1.47 -0.26
C THR A 43 10.37 0.84 1.08
N GLU A 44 10.57 1.62 2.14
CA GLU A 44 10.94 1.11 3.47
C GLU A 44 9.71 0.90 4.38
N THR A 45 8.53 1.36 3.97
CA THR A 45 7.29 1.22 4.75
C THR A 45 6.82 -0.23 4.76
N MET A 46 6.73 -0.84 5.94
CA MET A 46 6.32 -2.24 6.11
C MET A 46 4.85 -2.39 6.55
N VAL A 47 4.41 -1.57 7.52
CA VAL A 47 3.11 -1.72 8.17
C VAL A 47 2.46 -0.36 8.43
N LEU A 48 1.15 -0.27 8.20
CA LEU A 48 0.31 0.79 8.75
C LEU A 48 -0.61 0.19 9.81
N LEU A 49 -0.36 0.57 11.07
CA LEU A 49 -1.07 0.05 12.23
C LEU A 49 -1.99 1.13 12.80
N PRO A 50 -3.33 0.92 12.82
CA PRO A 50 -4.24 1.88 13.43
C PRO A 50 -3.99 2.03 14.93
N CYS A 51 -4.07 3.28 15.41
CA CYS A 51 -3.90 3.63 16.82
C CYS A 51 -4.87 4.74 17.19
N PHE A 52 -5.57 4.61 18.32
CA PHE A 52 -6.44 5.67 18.85
C PHE A 52 -5.71 6.49 19.91
N ASP A 53 -5.87 7.81 19.87
CA ASP A 53 -5.48 8.66 21.00
C ASP A 53 -6.53 8.66 22.12
N ARG A 54 -6.24 9.36 23.22
CA ARG A 54 -7.15 9.49 24.37
C ARG A 54 -8.49 10.18 24.05
N TYR A 55 -8.60 10.83 22.90
CA TYR A 55 -9.80 11.52 22.43
C TYR A 55 -10.54 10.72 21.35
N ALA A 56 -10.17 9.45 21.15
CA ALA A 56 -10.73 8.56 20.13
C ALA A 56 -10.50 9.03 18.69
N ASN A 57 -9.49 9.87 18.43
CA ASN A 57 -9.06 10.14 17.06
C ASN A 57 -8.23 8.97 16.55
N LEU A 58 -8.50 8.55 15.31
CA LEU A 58 -7.78 7.47 14.64
C LEU A 58 -6.53 8.00 13.93
N HIS A 59 -5.39 7.49 14.35
CA HIS A 59 -4.05 7.76 13.84
C HIS A 59 -3.41 6.48 13.28
N THR A 60 -2.21 6.59 12.74
CA THR A 60 -1.44 5.47 12.19
C THR A 60 -0.07 5.42 12.83
N ILE A 61 0.30 4.29 13.42
CA ILE A 61 1.70 3.96 13.66
C ILE A 61 2.25 3.40 12.36
N VAL A 62 3.22 4.10 11.80
CA VAL A 62 3.97 3.63 10.63
C VAL A 62 5.18 2.85 11.13
N ILE A 63 5.36 1.64 10.58
CA ILE A 63 6.54 0.82 10.84
C ILE A 63 7.33 0.72 9.55
N GLU A 64 8.56 1.24 9.59
CA GLU A 64 9.55 1.15 8.53
C GLU A 64 10.64 0.14 8.89
N GLU A 65 11.52 -0.17 7.95
CA GLU A 65 12.59 -1.14 8.15
C GLU A 65 13.45 -0.87 9.40
N GLN A 66 13.72 0.40 9.70
CA GLN A 66 14.63 0.82 10.78
C GLN A 66 13.98 1.79 11.77
N SER A 67 12.74 2.20 11.54
CA SER A 67 12.09 3.27 12.27
C SER A 67 10.61 2.97 12.51
N TYR A 68 10.02 3.66 13.48
CA TYR A 68 8.58 3.73 13.63
C TYR A 68 8.19 5.07 14.26
N PHE A 69 7.05 5.61 13.86
CA PHE A 69 6.55 6.89 14.35
C PHE A 69 5.03 6.97 14.17
N LEU A 70 4.43 8.00 14.77
CA LEU A 70 3.00 8.26 14.68
C LEU A 70 2.73 9.25 13.54
N VAL A 71 1.73 8.94 12.72
CA VAL A 71 1.16 9.85 11.73
C VAL A 71 -0.24 10.22 12.18
N ALA A 72 -0.54 11.52 12.21
CA ALA A 72 -1.81 12.09 12.65
C ALA A 72 -2.95 11.92 11.61
N MET A 73 -3.02 10.74 10.99
CA MET A 73 -3.97 10.38 9.94
C MET A 73 -4.42 8.92 10.10
N PRO A 74 -5.68 8.58 9.77
CA PRO A 74 -6.12 7.20 9.66
C PRO A 74 -5.36 6.42 8.57
N PRO A 75 -5.18 5.08 8.70
CA PRO A 75 -4.42 4.30 7.71
C PRO A 75 -4.96 4.41 6.28
N LYS A 76 -6.28 4.44 6.12
CA LYS A 76 -6.91 4.62 4.80
C LYS A 76 -6.58 5.99 4.18
N LYS A 77 -6.43 7.03 5.00
CA LYS A 77 -6.04 8.37 4.54
C LYS A 77 -4.56 8.40 4.14
N VAL A 78 -3.69 7.71 4.88
CA VAL A 78 -2.28 7.51 4.48
C VAL A 78 -2.18 6.79 3.13
N ILE A 79 -2.96 5.73 2.92
CA ILE A 79 -3.03 5.00 1.64
C ILE A 79 -3.51 5.92 0.50
N ASP A 80 -4.56 6.72 0.69
CA ASP A 80 -5.06 7.63 -0.35
C ASP A 80 -4.07 8.76 -0.65
N ALA A 81 -3.48 9.38 0.39
CA ALA A 81 -2.45 10.40 0.22
C ALA A 81 -1.24 9.86 -0.57
N SER A 82 -0.81 8.65 -0.24
CA SER A 82 0.28 7.98 -0.95
C SER A 82 -0.09 7.65 -2.40
N CYS A 83 -1.32 7.17 -2.66
CA CYS A 83 -1.78 7.02 -4.04
C CYS A 83 -1.67 8.34 -4.81
N ARG A 84 -2.13 9.44 -4.20
CA ARG A 84 -2.17 10.78 -4.84
C ARG A 84 -0.79 11.30 -5.14
N TYR A 85 0.15 11.10 -4.21
CA TYR A 85 1.56 11.41 -4.42
C TYR A 85 2.12 10.71 -5.67
N TYR A 86 1.79 9.43 -5.88
CA TYR A 86 2.15 8.67 -7.09
C TYR A 86 1.16 8.81 -8.26
N GLY A 87 0.38 9.91 -8.28
CA GLY A 87 -0.41 10.32 -9.45
C GLY A 87 -1.76 9.62 -9.64
N SER A 88 -2.36 9.03 -8.59
CA SER A 88 -3.70 8.41 -8.69
C SER A 88 -4.49 8.53 -7.38
N SER A 89 -5.82 8.45 -7.38
CA SER A 89 -6.55 8.32 -6.11
C SER A 89 -6.62 6.86 -5.65
N TYR A 90 -6.91 6.64 -4.37
CA TYR A 90 -7.26 5.31 -3.86
C TYR A 90 -8.39 4.68 -4.70
N GLU A 91 -9.42 5.45 -5.03
CA GLU A 91 -10.55 5.00 -5.85
C GLU A 91 -10.12 4.62 -7.27
N GLY A 92 -9.26 5.43 -7.91
CA GLY A 92 -8.74 5.12 -9.24
C GLY A 92 -7.91 3.83 -9.25
N ARG A 93 -7.14 3.58 -8.20
CA ARG A 93 -6.42 2.30 -8.02
C ARG A 93 -7.39 1.13 -7.82
N LEU A 94 -8.48 1.31 -7.07
CA LEU A 94 -9.55 0.31 -6.90
C LEU A 94 -10.27 -0.03 -8.22
N GLU A 95 -10.52 0.96 -9.06
CA GLU A 95 -11.07 0.72 -10.40
C GLU A 95 -10.09 -0.05 -11.29
N GLY A 96 -8.81 0.34 -11.24
CA GLY A 96 -7.73 -0.33 -11.95
C GLY A 96 -7.64 -1.82 -11.59
N ILE A 97 -7.60 -2.16 -10.31
CA ILE A 97 -7.57 -3.57 -9.87
C ILE A 97 -8.85 -4.33 -10.24
N LYS A 98 -10.02 -3.69 -10.17
CA LYS A 98 -11.28 -4.31 -10.64
C LYS A 98 -11.19 -4.68 -12.12
N ARG A 99 -10.56 -3.85 -12.95
CA ARG A 99 -10.31 -4.13 -14.37
C ARG A 99 -9.20 -5.17 -14.61
N VAL A 100 -8.28 -5.34 -13.66
CA VAL A 100 -7.17 -6.31 -13.75
C VAL A 100 -7.59 -7.70 -13.28
N MET A 101 -8.26 -7.79 -12.14
CA MET A 101 -8.56 -9.05 -11.44
C MET A 101 -10.04 -9.29 -11.17
N GLY A 102 -10.94 -8.36 -11.47
CA GLY A 102 -12.36 -8.48 -11.14
C GLY A 102 -12.67 -8.34 -9.64
N ILE A 103 -11.70 -7.94 -8.82
CA ILE A 103 -11.82 -7.84 -7.36
C ILE A 103 -12.06 -6.39 -6.93
N SER A 104 -13.01 -6.18 -6.03
CA SER A 104 -13.32 -4.87 -5.43
C SER A 104 -13.29 -4.85 -3.89
N LYS A 105 -13.49 -6.00 -3.24
CA LYS A 105 -13.54 -6.11 -1.77
C LYS A 105 -12.19 -6.51 -1.20
N LYS A 106 -11.72 -5.79 -0.17
CA LYS A 106 -10.42 -6.03 0.50
C LYS A 106 -9.27 -6.16 -0.52
N ALA A 107 -9.34 -5.34 -1.57
CA ALA A 107 -8.42 -5.37 -2.69
C ALA A 107 -7.02 -4.90 -2.26
N PRO A 108 -5.94 -5.53 -2.74
CA PRO A 108 -4.63 -4.91 -2.68
C PRO A 108 -4.57 -3.62 -3.50
N ILE A 109 -3.67 -2.72 -3.12
CA ILE A 109 -3.47 -1.42 -3.75
C ILE A 109 -2.03 -1.35 -4.24
N ALA A 110 -1.87 -1.09 -5.53
CA ALA A 110 -0.58 -0.71 -6.11
C ALA A 110 -0.39 0.80 -5.85
N ILE A 111 0.36 1.13 -4.80
CA ILE A 111 0.70 2.53 -4.48
C ILE A 111 1.62 3.06 -5.60
N SER A 112 2.72 2.34 -5.85
CA SER A 112 3.60 2.53 -6.99
C SER A 112 4.02 1.19 -7.58
N ALA A 113 3.56 0.89 -8.79
CA ALA A 113 3.95 -0.34 -9.48
C ALA A 113 5.43 -0.32 -9.90
N GLU A 114 5.96 0.86 -10.21
CA GLU A 114 7.36 1.07 -10.59
C GLU A 114 8.31 0.75 -9.44
N LEU A 115 8.01 1.28 -8.24
CA LEU A 115 8.78 1.03 -7.03
C LEU A 115 8.43 -0.30 -6.35
N SER A 116 7.55 -1.12 -6.96
CA SER A 116 7.02 -2.35 -6.36
C SER A 116 6.34 -2.15 -5.00
N ILE A 117 5.75 -0.98 -4.72
CA ILE A 117 5.04 -0.71 -3.47
C ILE A 117 3.58 -1.19 -3.60
N PHE A 118 3.29 -2.35 -3.02
CA PHE A 118 1.97 -2.97 -2.98
C PHE A 118 1.53 -3.21 -1.55
N PHE A 119 0.40 -2.64 -1.16
CA PHE A 119 -0.17 -2.82 0.17
C PHE A 119 -1.49 -3.58 0.11
N PHE A 120 -1.78 -4.40 1.11
CA PHE A 120 -3.08 -5.06 1.23
C PHE A 120 -3.65 -4.94 2.65
N PRO A 121 -4.99 -4.81 2.78
CA PRO A 121 -5.64 -4.70 4.07
C PRO A 121 -5.86 -6.09 4.68
N LEU A 122 -5.59 -6.25 5.99
CA LEU A 122 -5.94 -7.47 6.71
C LEU A 122 -7.46 -7.61 6.91
N GLU A 123 -8.17 -6.49 7.01
CA GLU A 123 -9.62 -6.46 7.18
C GLU A 123 -10.31 -5.63 6.08
N SER A 124 -11.54 -5.17 6.32
CA SER A 124 -12.14 -4.16 5.44
C SER A 124 -11.36 -2.84 5.58
N PRO A 125 -10.99 -2.16 4.48
CA PRO A 125 -10.40 -0.81 4.52
C PRO A 125 -11.22 0.24 5.29
N ASN A 126 -12.52 0.00 5.45
CA ASN A 126 -13.42 0.87 6.21
C ASN A 126 -13.47 0.52 7.70
N ASN A 127 -12.82 -0.56 8.14
CA ASN A 127 -12.71 -0.89 9.56
C ASN A 127 -11.61 -0.03 10.20
N HIS A 128 -11.89 0.58 11.34
CA HIS A 128 -10.91 1.39 12.07
C HIS A 128 -9.74 0.56 12.62
N SER A 129 -9.91 -0.76 12.78
CA SER A 129 -8.85 -1.69 13.18
C SER A 129 -8.06 -2.28 12.02
N CYS A 130 -8.30 -1.81 10.79
CA CYS A 130 -7.66 -2.36 9.61
C CYS A 130 -6.16 -2.06 9.58
N VAL A 131 -5.35 -3.10 9.78
CA VAL A 131 -3.91 -3.09 9.53
C VAL A 131 -3.66 -3.25 8.03
N TRP A 132 -2.71 -2.48 7.49
CA TRP A 132 -2.21 -2.65 6.14
C TRP A 132 -0.77 -3.17 6.14
N LEU A 133 -0.47 -4.11 5.26
CA LEU A 133 0.85 -4.72 5.12
C LEU A 133 1.41 -4.50 3.74
N SER A 134 2.70 -4.18 3.69
CA SER A 134 3.48 -4.20 2.46
C SER A 134 3.74 -5.64 2.03
N HIS A 135 3.38 -5.97 0.79
CA HIS A 135 3.62 -7.29 0.22
C HIS A 135 5.10 -7.58 -0.01
N THR A 136 5.91 -6.58 -0.34
CA THR A 136 7.34 -6.78 -0.67
C THR A 136 8.22 -7.07 0.53
N HIS A 137 7.77 -6.71 1.72
CA HIS A 137 8.54 -6.88 2.95
C HIS A 137 8.29 -8.21 3.65
N ILE A 138 7.25 -8.94 3.27
CA ILE A 138 6.93 -10.23 3.90
C ILE A 138 7.90 -11.30 3.38
N GLU A 139 8.69 -11.87 4.29
CA GLU A 139 9.56 -13.01 4.02
C GLU A 139 8.82 -14.32 4.27
N GLU A 140 8.18 -14.45 5.44
CA GLU A 140 7.50 -15.67 5.85
C GLU A 140 6.31 -15.35 6.77
N ILE A 141 5.32 -16.24 6.82
CA ILE A 141 4.26 -16.20 7.85
C ILE A 141 4.13 -17.55 8.55
N ARG A 142 4.04 -17.51 9.89
CA ARG A 142 3.95 -18.68 10.76
C ARG A 142 2.72 -18.59 11.67
N PRO A 143 1.96 -19.67 11.86
CA PRO A 143 0.87 -19.65 12.83
C PRO A 143 1.46 -19.52 14.24
N LEU A 144 0.94 -18.59 15.04
CA LEU A 144 1.22 -18.54 16.48
C LEU A 144 0.23 -19.46 17.22
N ASP A 145 -1.04 -19.38 16.83
CA ASP A 145 -2.12 -20.28 17.23
C ASP A 145 -3.22 -20.29 16.13
N ASN A 146 -4.40 -20.84 16.44
CA ASN A 146 -5.50 -20.94 15.47
C ASN A 146 -6.10 -19.59 15.03
N ARG A 147 -5.81 -18.50 15.73
CA ARG A 147 -6.36 -17.16 15.51
C ARG A 147 -5.30 -16.11 15.22
N ASN A 148 -4.04 -16.36 15.60
CA ASN A 148 -2.95 -15.41 15.52
C ASN A 148 -1.83 -15.91 14.58
N THR A 149 -1.22 -14.98 13.84
CA THR A 149 -0.12 -15.26 12.91
C THR A 149 1.05 -14.34 13.17
N VAL A 150 2.26 -14.88 13.15
CA VAL A 150 3.51 -14.12 13.12
C VAL A 150 3.90 -13.88 11.67
N ILE A 151 4.14 -12.62 11.32
CA ILE A 151 4.70 -12.19 10.04
C ILE A 151 6.18 -11.91 10.27
N LEU A 152 7.05 -12.61 9.55
CA LEU A 152 8.48 -12.34 9.48
C LEU A 152 8.75 -11.46 8.27
N PHE A 153 9.42 -10.33 8.50
CA PHE A 153 9.82 -9.40 7.45
C PHE A 153 11.26 -9.66 6.99
N THR A 154 11.60 -9.24 5.77
CA THR A 154 12.91 -9.38 5.13
C THR A 154 14.07 -8.76 5.90
N ASN A 155 13.80 -7.81 6.80
CA ASN A 155 14.79 -7.22 7.70
C ASN A 155 14.97 -8.01 9.02
N GLY A 156 14.38 -9.20 9.12
CA GLY A 156 14.42 -10.06 10.31
C GLY A 156 13.50 -9.63 11.45
N GLN A 157 12.71 -8.55 11.29
CA GLN A 157 11.71 -8.17 12.28
C GLN A 157 10.48 -9.06 12.20
N ALA A 158 9.78 -9.21 13.32
CA ALA A 158 8.54 -9.97 13.38
C ALA A 158 7.39 -9.11 13.90
N PHE A 159 6.19 -9.36 13.38
CA PHE A 159 4.96 -8.67 13.74
C PHE A 159 3.79 -9.66 13.84
N THR A 160 3.14 -9.70 14.99
CA THR A 160 2.03 -10.63 15.26
C THR A 160 0.70 -9.93 15.02
N VAL A 161 -0.22 -10.62 14.33
CA VAL A 161 -1.57 -10.11 14.05
C VAL A 161 -2.65 -11.13 14.45
N PRO A 162 -3.84 -10.67 14.88
CA PRO A 162 -4.94 -11.51 15.32
C PRO A 162 -5.78 -11.99 14.13
N VAL A 163 -5.09 -12.53 13.12
CA VAL A 163 -5.68 -13.05 11.90
C VAL A 163 -5.12 -14.46 11.66
N PRO A 164 -5.97 -15.47 11.39
CA PRO A 164 -5.51 -16.82 11.06
C PRO A 164 -4.63 -16.84 9.80
N LYS A 165 -3.59 -17.68 9.82
CA LYS A 165 -2.58 -17.76 8.75
C LYS A 165 -3.18 -17.84 7.34
N GLY A 166 -4.17 -18.73 7.14
CA GLY A 166 -4.80 -18.94 5.83
C GLY A 166 -5.50 -17.70 5.24
N GLN A 167 -6.01 -16.80 6.08
CA GLN A 167 -6.57 -15.53 5.60
C GLN A 167 -5.49 -14.57 5.10
N ILE A 168 -4.32 -14.59 5.74
CA ILE A 168 -3.17 -13.76 5.33
C ILE A 168 -2.54 -14.35 4.06
N GLU A 169 -2.34 -15.66 3.99
CA GLU A 169 -1.86 -16.37 2.78
C GLU A 169 -2.70 -16.01 1.56
N THR A 170 -4.03 -16.06 1.69
CA THR A 170 -4.95 -15.68 0.60
C THR A 170 -4.72 -14.24 0.12
N LYS A 171 -4.43 -13.31 1.02
CA LYS A 171 -4.17 -11.91 0.67
C LYS A 171 -2.81 -11.73 0.01
N ILE A 172 -1.78 -12.43 0.51
CA ILE A 172 -0.45 -12.46 -0.10
C ILE A 172 -0.56 -12.97 -1.54
N LEU A 173 -1.18 -14.15 -1.74
CA LEU A 173 -1.34 -14.75 -3.07
C LEU A 173 -2.12 -13.85 -4.04
N ARG A 174 -3.21 -13.22 -3.59
CA ARG A 174 -3.97 -12.26 -4.40
C ARG A 174 -3.12 -11.05 -4.79
N THR A 175 -2.30 -10.57 -3.87
CA THR A 175 -1.42 -9.41 -4.12
C THR A 175 -0.28 -9.79 -5.07
N ALA A 176 0.31 -10.97 -4.92
CA ALA A 176 1.30 -11.52 -5.83
C ALA A 176 0.75 -11.65 -7.25
N GLN A 177 -0.46 -12.22 -7.38
CA GLN A 177 -1.15 -12.34 -8.67
C GLN A 177 -1.40 -10.96 -9.29
N TYR A 178 -1.89 -9.99 -8.49
CA TYR A 178 -2.10 -8.63 -8.97
C TYR A 178 -0.82 -7.98 -9.49
N ARG A 179 0.25 -8.07 -8.71
CA ARG A 179 1.58 -7.54 -9.05
C ARG A 179 2.08 -8.14 -10.35
N HIS A 180 1.98 -9.47 -10.51
CA HIS A 180 2.37 -10.16 -11.74
C HIS A 180 1.57 -9.68 -12.96
N LEU A 181 0.24 -9.66 -12.85
CA LEU A 181 -0.63 -9.22 -13.95
C LEU A 181 -0.39 -7.76 -14.34
N LEU A 182 -0.20 -6.88 -13.36
CA LEU A 182 0.05 -5.47 -13.60
C LEU A 182 1.42 -5.25 -14.26
N LYS A 183 2.46 -5.95 -13.79
CA LYS A 183 3.79 -5.93 -14.40
C LYS A 183 3.74 -6.36 -15.87
N ASN A 184 3.07 -7.46 -16.18
CA ASN A 184 2.93 -7.94 -17.56
C ASN A 184 2.22 -6.90 -18.45
N ARG A 185 1.17 -6.23 -17.95
CA ARG A 185 0.47 -5.16 -18.71
C ARG A 185 1.40 -3.99 -19.02
N ILE A 186 2.22 -3.57 -18.06
CA ILE A 186 3.21 -2.50 -18.27
C ILE A 186 4.25 -2.91 -19.31
N GLU A 187 4.76 -4.14 -19.23
CA GLU A 187 5.75 -4.66 -20.19
C GLU A 187 5.18 -4.79 -21.62
N VAL A 188 3.94 -5.27 -21.76
CA VAL A 188 3.24 -5.34 -23.06
C VAL A 188 3.05 -3.94 -23.64
N GLY A 189 2.65 -2.96 -22.84
CA GLY A 189 2.52 -1.57 -23.29
C GLY A 189 3.84 -0.99 -23.82
N LYS A 190 4.97 -1.28 -23.16
CA LYS A 190 6.30 -0.90 -23.64
C LYS A 190 6.65 -1.53 -24.99
N ARG A 191 6.34 -2.81 -25.17
CA ARG A 191 6.56 -3.53 -26.45
C ARG A 191 5.68 -2.98 -27.57
N GLN A 192 4.40 -2.73 -27.30
CA GLN A 192 3.48 -2.14 -28.27
C GLN A 192 3.95 -0.75 -28.72
N HIS A 193 4.38 0.10 -27.79
CA HIS A 193 4.96 1.40 -28.15
C HIS A 193 6.15 1.25 -29.10
N HIS A 194 7.06 0.30 -28.83
CA HIS A 194 8.18 0.03 -29.73
C HIS A 194 7.74 -0.38 -31.14
N VAL A 195 6.73 -1.25 -31.26
CA VAL A 195 6.16 -1.64 -32.57
C VAL A 195 5.51 -0.45 -33.28
N TYR A 196 4.74 0.39 -32.57
CA TYR A 196 4.15 1.60 -33.17
C TYR A 196 5.21 2.58 -33.70
N GLN A 197 6.36 2.70 -33.03
CA GLN A 197 7.46 3.54 -33.52
C GLN A 197 8.08 2.98 -34.82
N LEU A 198 8.17 1.65 -34.96
CA LEU A 198 8.69 1.01 -36.18
C LEU A 198 7.73 1.12 -37.37
N GLN A 199 6.42 1.25 -37.12
CA GLN A 199 5.38 1.37 -38.14
C GLN A 199 5.01 2.83 -38.45
N LYS A 200 5.70 3.80 -37.85
CA LYS A 200 5.39 5.21 -37.98
C LYS A 200 5.87 5.72 -39.34
N GLU A 201 4.95 6.12 -40.20
CA GLU A 201 5.27 6.84 -41.43
C GLU A 201 5.39 8.33 -41.13
N ASP A 202 6.37 9.00 -41.75
CA ASP A 202 6.50 10.44 -41.68
C ASP A 202 5.41 11.10 -42.54
N VAL A 203 4.47 11.76 -41.86
CA VAL A 203 3.37 12.47 -42.48
C VAL A 203 3.34 13.93 -42.04
N GLN A 204 3.11 14.81 -43.00
CA GLN A 204 2.97 16.25 -42.78
C GLN A 204 1.49 16.64 -42.77
N PHE A 205 1.06 17.35 -41.74
CA PHE A 205 -0.24 18.00 -41.73
C PHE A 205 -0.12 19.35 -42.44
N VAL A 206 -0.79 19.49 -43.58
CA VAL A 206 -0.79 20.71 -44.41
C VAL A 206 -2.15 21.38 -44.29
N TYR A 207 -2.18 22.66 -43.92
CA TYR A 207 -3.42 23.43 -43.85
C TYR A 207 -3.85 23.90 -45.25
N ASP A 208 -5.09 23.59 -45.63
CA ASP A 208 -5.75 24.13 -46.83
C ASP A 208 -6.61 25.33 -46.42
N PRO A 209 -6.19 26.57 -46.73
CA PRO A 209 -6.92 27.78 -46.35
C PRO A 209 -8.24 27.96 -47.12
N VAL A 210 -8.40 27.34 -48.29
CA VAL A 210 -9.62 27.42 -49.10
C VAL A 210 -10.71 26.52 -48.51
N LYS A 211 -10.32 25.33 -48.07
CA LYS A 211 -11.24 24.37 -47.43
C LYS A 211 -11.35 24.55 -45.91
N GLN A 212 -10.55 25.45 -45.33
CA GLN A 212 -10.40 25.65 -43.89
C GLN A 212 -10.15 24.34 -43.13
N ALA A 213 -9.34 23.44 -43.69
CA ALA A 213 -9.11 22.10 -43.15
C ALA A 213 -7.65 21.65 -43.31
N TYR A 214 -7.15 20.82 -42.39
CA TYR A 214 -5.85 20.15 -42.53
C TYR A 214 -6.00 18.87 -43.37
N HIS A 215 -5.04 18.62 -44.25
CA HIS A 215 -4.89 17.33 -44.94
C HIS A 215 -3.53 16.71 -44.64
N ILE A 216 -3.47 15.38 -44.68
CA ILE A 216 -2.26 14.61 -44.42
C ILE A 216 -1.54 14.38 -45.75
N LYS A 217 -0.27 14.77 -45.82
CA LYS A 217 0.62 14.50 -46.96
C LYS A 217 1.72 13.55 -46.49
N LYS A 218 1.91 12.41 -47.16
CA LYS A 218 3.04 11.52 -46.86
C LYS A 218 4.33 12.16 -47.38
N HIS A 219 5.43 12.05 -46.63
CA HIS A 219 6.74 12.35 -47.19
C HIS A 219 7.06 11.28 -48.25
N GLU A 220 7.25 11.71 -49.50
CA GLU A 220 7.78 10.84 -50.58
C GLU A 220 9.28 10.64 -50.42
#